data_AF-A0A814W9V3-F1
#
_entry.id   AF-A0A814W9V3-F1
#
_cell.length_a   1.000
_cell.length_b   1.000
_cell.length_c   1.000
_cell.angle_alpha   90.00
_cell.angle_beta   90.00
_cell.angle_gamma   90.00
#
_symmetry.space_group_name_H-M   'P 1'
#
loop_
_entity.id
_entity.type
_entity.pdbx_description
1 polymer ?
#
loop_
_entity_poly.entity_id
_entity_poly.type
_entity_poly.pdbx_seq_one_letter_code
_entity_poly.pdbx_strand_id
1 'polypeptide(L)'
;MCILKKIFFIYLIIHLVKSDPINRNIKIDGNFDDWKNVPSYTDPEDTIDGTVYDQSPWFPSLKFPDCHDTDTPQPDPIPKHIYNPNVNIVEFKIAHDDTSLYVYYRVVDGGVIGKTSVGSNEFDKNDPSQSSAGRFYVIAAVNIDNNDTTGCWLHSGSYHPTAPGFDANFEVEFFNGSYNQDSFFDHAANNNTEINYLKNENKKNHFLLIPSTYHFFSEYIYWKNKPTENETKGCLDGPYQLPRPYINSYICFTQDKAPGPFHGVISYSRSAKGNELEMRTPFEGFLLNKDTGRPTLQLGMTINISLTLEASAEYSIPREWATDTAATIPYTLSNSTT
;
A
#
# COMPACT_ATOMS: atom_id res chain seq x y z
N MET A 1 -13.89 67.41 6.34
CA MET A 1 -14.44 66.04 6.33
C MET A 1 -13.42 65.14 5.65
N CYS A 2 -12.56 64.48 6.45
CA CYS A 2 -11.49 63.63 5.95
C CYS A 2 -11.96 62.18 5.82
N ILE A 3 -11.51 61.59 4.73
CA ILE A 3 -11.71 60.22 4.21
C ILE A 3 -11.05 59.20 5.15
N LEU A 4 -11.65 58.01 5.30
CA LEU A 4 -10.87 56.78 5.46
C LEU A 4 -11.67 55.56 4.95
N LYS A 5 -11.39 55.14 3.71
CA LYS A 5 -11.81 53.84 3.17
C LYS A 5 -10.86 52.77 3.71
N LYS A 6 -11.36 51.82 4.50
CA LYS A 6 -10.62 50.61 4.87
C LYS A 6 -10.62 49.64 3.69
N ILE A 7 -9.44 49.42 3.11
CA ILE A 7 -9.17 48.34 2.15
C ILE A 7 -8.77 47.12 2.98
N PHE A 8 -9.56 46.04 2.88
CA PHE A 8 -9.20 44.73 3.40
C PHE A 8 -8.28 44.04 2.39
N PHE A 9 -7.02 43.82 2.76
CA PHE A 9 -6.09 42.97 2.01
C PHE A 9 -6.34 41.52 2.42
N ILE A 10 -6.91 40.71 1.50
CA ILE A 10 -6.94 39.25 1.65
C ILE A 10 -5.58 38.74 1.19
N TYR A 11 -4.77 38.26 2.13
CA TYR A 11 -3.55 37.50 1.81
C TYR A 11 -3.97 36.11 1.33
N LEU A 12 -3.97 35.90 0.01
CA LEU A 12 -4.02 34.57 -0.58
C LEU A 12 -2.61 33.98 -0.49
N ILE A 13 -2.36 33.15 0.53
CA ILE A 13 -1.11 32.37 0.62
C ILE A 13 -1.26 31.20 -0.37
N ILE A 14 -0.78 31.40 -1.59
CA ILE A 14 -0.61 30.32 -2.57
C ILE A 14 0.52 29.44 -2.03
N HIS A 15 0.16 28.29 -1.47
CA HIS A 15 1.13 27.23 -1.20
C HIS A 15 1.56 26.69 -2.57
N LEU A 16 2.74 27.10 -3.03
CA LEU A 16 3.40 26.43 -4.15
C LEU A 16 3.69 25.01 -3.68
N VAL A 17 2.86 24.06 -4.13
CA VAL A 17 3.18 22.63 -4.04
C VAL A 17 4.46 22.44 -4.84
N LYS A 18 5.59 22.33 -4.16
CA LYS A 18 6.85 21.96 -4.81
C LYS A 18 6.69 20.51 -5.23
N SER A 19 6.77 20.26 -6.53
CA SER A 19 6.81 18.90 -7.06
C SER A 19 8.03 18.17 -6.51
N ASP A 20 7.85 16.93 -6.06
CA ASP A 20 8.96 16.13 -5.56
C ASP A 20 9.90 15.77 -6.71
N PRO A 21 11.21 16.00 -6.59
CA PRO A 21 12.13 15.76 -7.68
C PRO A 21 12.39 14.27 -7.91
N ILE A 22 12.77 13.93 -9.14
CA ILE A 22 13.22 12.57 -9.48
C ILE A 22 14.43 12.20 -8.61
N ASN A 23 14.34 11.10 -7.87
CA ASN A 23 15.41 10.55 -7.06
C ASN A 23 15.96 9.26 -7.69
N ARG A 24 17.04 9.39 -8.47
CA ARG A 24 17.73 8.25 -9.11
C ARG A 24 18.73 7.52 -8.21
N ASN A 25 18.88 7.98 -6.97
CA ASN A 25 19.93 7.49 -6.08
C ASN A 25 19.44 6.47 -5.06
N ILE A 26 18.12 6.25 -4.96
CA ILE A 26 17.55 5.25 -4.05
C ILE A 26 17.94 3.84 -4.50
N LYS A 27 18.55 3.08 -3.59
CA LYS A 27 18.93 1.69 -3.76
C LYS A 27 18.21 0.84 -2.73
N ILE A 28 17.60 -0.25 -3.19
CA ILE A 28 16.97 -1.22 -2.31
C ILE A 28 18.04 -2.19 -1.79
N ASP A 29 18.68 -1.85 -0.68
CA ASP A 29 19.79 -2.59 -0.08
C ASP A 29 19.80 -2.63 1.46
N GLY A 30 18.86 -1.93 2.12
CA GLY A 30 18.71 -1.88 3.57
C GLY A 30 19.64 -0.86 4.25
N ASN A 31 20.37 -0.06 3.47
CA ASN A 31 21.07 1.13 3.93
C ASN A 31 20.30 2.39 3.55
N PHE A 32 19.70 3.04 4.54
CA PHE A 32 18.78 4.16 4.34
C PHE A 32 19.45 5.54 4.24
N ASP A 33 20.75 5.58 3.95
CA ASP A 33 21.51 6.83 3.83
C ASP A 33 21.00 7.72 2.69
N ASP A 34 20.54 7.13 1.59
CA ASP A 34 19.97 7.78 0.41
C ASP A 34 18.56 8.35 0.64
N TRP A 35 17.84 7.87 1.66
CA TRP A 35 16.54 8.39 2.11
C TRP A 35 16.62 9.65 2.99
N LYS A 36 17.82 10.07 3.42
CA LYS A 36 17.99 11.21 4.35
C LYS A 36 17.46 12.54 3.81
N ASN A 37 17.49 12.73 2.50
CA ASN A 37 17.04 13.97 1.84
C ASN A 37 15.65 13.84 1.20
N VAL A 38 15.02 12.66 1.30
CA VAL A 38 13.64 12.47 0.83
C VAL A 38 12.70 13.10 1.88
N PRO A 39 11.68 13.88 1.46
CA PRO A 39 10.67 14.39 2.37
C PRO A 39 10.11 13.30 3.27
N SER A 40 10.02 13.63 4.56
CA SER A 40 9.57 12.73 5.61
C SER A 40 8.20 13.15 6.10
N TYR A 41 7.34 12.16 6.30
CA TYR A 41 6.02 12.29 6.89
C TYR A 41 6.00 11.46 8.16
N THR A 42 5.37 12.00 9.20
CA THR A 42 5.32 11.37 10.52
C THR A 42 3.93 10.84 10.78
N ASP A 43 3.90 9.71 11.47
CA ASP A 43 2.70 9.09 12.00
C ASP A 43 2.80 9.08 13.53
N PRO A 44 1.72 9.31 14.28
CA PRO A 44 1.77 9.31 15.74
C PRO A 44 2.21 7.95 16.30
N GLU A 45 3.19 7.94 17.21
CA GLU A 45 3.57 6.68 17.89
C GLU A 45 2.44 6.19 18.80
N ASP A 46 1.85 5.03 18.47
CA ASP A 46 0.80 4.40 19.27
C ASP A 46 1.26 3.95 20.66
N THR A 47 0.30 3.84 21.56
CA THR A 47 0.47 3.33 22.92
C THR A 47 -0.44 2.14 23.18
N ILE A 48 -0.02 1.25 24.09
CA ILE A 48 -0.79 0.04 24.48
C ILE A 48 -2.17 0.38 25.07
N ASP A 49 -2.38 1.60 25.56
CA ASP A 49 -3.64 2.04 26.16
C ASP A 49 -4.67 2.59 25.16
N GLY A 50 -4.32 2.68 23.87
CA GLY A 50 -5.23 3.12 22.81
C GLY A 50 -5.68 4.57 22.93
N THR A 51 -4.78 5.45 23.40
CA THR A 51 -5.06 6.88 23.58
C THR A 51 -4.64 7.76 22.39
N VAL A 52 -3.99 7.15 21.40
CA VAL A 52 -3.61 7.76 20.12
C VAL A 52 -4.72 7.51 19.11
N TYR A 53 -5.09 8.56 18.38
CA TYR A 53 -6.23 8.53 17.48
C TYR A 53 -5.94 9.34 16.23
N ASP A 54 -6.46 8.80 15.14
CA ASP A 54 -6.44 9.40 13.83
C ASP A 54 -7.81 9.91 13.40
N GLN A 55 -7.79 10.89 12.50
CA GLN A 55 -8.97 11.60 12.04
C GLN A 55 -9.00 11.67 10.52
N SER A 56 -10.05 11.10 9.95
CA SER A 56 -10.35 11.24 8.53
C SER A 56 -10.93 12.63 8.25
N PRO A 57 -10.43 13.38 7.25
CA PRO A 57 -11.04 14.65 6.87
C PRO A 57 -12.46 14.46 6.26
N TRP A 58 -12.79 13.24 5.81
CA TRP A 58 -14.14 12.89 5.33
C TRP A 58 -15.11 12.59 6.49
N PHE A 59 -14.60 12.22 7.66
CA PHE A 59 -15.38 11.96 8.89
C PHE A 59 -14.81 12.73 10.09
N PRO A 60 -14.81 14.08 10.06
CA PRO A 60 -14.10 14.89 11.05
C PRO A 60 -14.67 14.81 12.48
N SER A 61 -15.87 14.23 12.64
CA SER A 61 -16.48 13.98 13.95
C SER A 61 -16.07 12.65 14.57
N LEU A 62 -15.44 11.76 13.80
CA LEU A 62 -15.02 10.44 14.26
C LEU A 62 -13.52 10.46 14.57
N LYS A 63 -13.15 9.69 15.59
CA LYS A 63 -11.77 9.42 15.97
C LYS A 63 -11.57 7.93 15.93
N PHE A 64 -10.63 7.47 15.15
CA PHE A 64 -10.29 6.07 14.99
C PHE A 64 -9.02 5.82 15.81
N PRO A 65 -8.92 4.75 16.61
CA PRO A 65 -7.61 4.34 17.13
C PRO A 65 -6.62 4.19 15.98
N ASP A 66 -5.40 4.65 16.18
CA ASP A 66 -4.38 4.68 15.13
C ASP A 66 -3.94 3.26 14.75
N CYS A 67 -3.36 2.50 15.69
CA CYS A 67 -3.33 1.04 15.65
C CYS A 67 -4.71 0.44 16.00
N HIS A 68 -5.27 -0.36 15.09
CA HIS A 68 -6.62 -0.93 15.21
C HIS A 68 -6.79 -2.33 14.59
N ASP A 69 -7.98 -2.90 14.73
CA ASP A 69 -8.34 -4.20 14.14
C ASP A 69 -8.54 -4.17 12.62
N THR A 70 -8.47 -5.34 11.99
CA THR A 70 -8.71 -5.52 10.55
C THR A 70 -10.16 -5.96 10.22
N ASP A 71 -11.07 -5.95 11.19
CA ASP A 71 -12.41 -6.55 11.09
C ASP A 71 -13.54 -5.50 11.01
N THR A 72 -13.20 -4.22 10.79
CA THR A 72 -14.14 -3.10 10.77
C THR A 72 -14.20 -2.43 9.38
N PRO A 73 -14.88 -3.05 8.39
CA PRO A 73 -14.83 -2.61 7.00
C PRO A 73 -15.79 -1.45 6.66
N GLN A 74 -16.29 -0.73 7.68
CA GLN A 74 -17.31 0.31 7.52
C GLN A 74 -16.76 1.64 8.02
N PRO A 75 -17.22 2.79 7.50
CA PRO A 75 -16.75 4.09 7.97
C PRO A 75 -17.21 4.37 9.42
N ASP A 76 -18.25 3.66 9.86
CA ASP A 76 -18.83 3.60 11.21
C ASP A 76 -19.35 2.15 11.38
N PRO A 77 -18.92 1.33 12.36
CA PRO A 77 -18.38 1.70 13.67
C PRO A 77 -16.90 2.09 13.71
N ILE A 78 -16.50 2.73 14.81
CA ILE A 78 -15.10 2.96 15.18
C ILE A 78 -14.43 1.59 15.43
N PRO A 79 -13.27 1.29 14.81
CA PRO A 79 -12.58 0.02 15.00
C PRO A 79 -12.03 -0.08 16.43
N LYS A 80 -11.79 -1.30 16.89
CA LYS A 80 -11.17 -1.53 18.19
C LYS A 80 -9.68 -1.21 18.10
N HIS A 81 -9.15 -0.62 19.16
CA HIS A 81 -7.71 -0.47 19.32
C HIS A 81 -7.04 -1.84 19.50
N ILE A 82 -6.03 -2.13 18.69
CA ILE A 82 -5.19 -3.33 18.77
C ILE A 82 -3.73 -2.90 18.63
N TYR A 83 -3.00 -2.82 19.74
CA TYR A 83 -1.60 -2.41 19.71
C TYR A 83 -0.70 -3.53 19.18
N ASN A 84 0.12 -3.25 18.16
CA ASN A 84 1.21 -4.14 17.75
C ASN A 84 2.44 -3.30 17.34
N PRO A 85 3.57 -3.41 18.05
CA PRO A 85 4.74 -2.58 17.76
C PRO A 85 5.36 -2.86 16.39
N ASN A 86 5.04 -3.98 15.75
CA ASN A 86 5.59 -4.32 14.44
C ASN A 86 4.85 -3.65 13.29
N VAL A 87 3.64 -3.11 13.53
CA VAL A 87 2.87 -2.35 12.55
C VAL A 87 2.83 -0.86 12.87
N ASN A 88 3.02 -0.46 14.13
CA ASN A 88 3.03 0.95 14.60
C ASN A 88 4.03 1.82 13.82
N ILE A 89 3.55 2.49 12.78
CA ILE A 89 4.30 3.37 11.89
C ILE A 89 4.61 4.66 12.66
N VAL A 90 5.79 5.21 12.44
CA VAL A 90 6.18 6.51 13.02
C VAL A 90 6.78 7.45 11.98
N GLU A 91 7.19 6.91 10.85
CA GLU A 91 7.66 7.69 9.72
C GLU A 91 7.48 6.92 8.42
N PHE A 92 7.11 7.65 7.38
CA PHE A 92 7.08 7.15 6.02
C PHE A 92 7.60 8.17 5.03
N LYS A 93 8.07 7.68 3.87
CA LYS A 93 8.59 8.51 2.78
C LYS A 93 8.22 7.91 1.44
N ILE A 94 8.20 8.78 0.44
CA ILE A 94 7.87 8.42 -0.94
C ILE A 94 8.90 9.07 -1.85
N ALA A 95 9.43 8.28 -2.77
CA ALA A 95 10.37 8.72 -3.80
C ALA A 95 9.98 8.11 -5.15
N HIS A 96 10.48 8.66 -6.25
CA HIS A 96 10.29 8.06 -7.57
C HIS A 96 11.52 8.31 -8.45
N ASP A 97 11.77 7.40 -9.38
CA ASP A 97 12.68 7.62 -10.49
C ASP A 97 11.89 7.72 -11.82
N ASP A 98 12.55 7.55 -12.96
CA ASP A 98 11.90 7.61 -14.27
C ASP A 98 11.00 6.42 -14.59
N THR A 99 11.07 5.34 -13.80
CA THR A 99 10.41 4.07 -14.09
C THR A 99 9.72 3.42 -12.89
N SER A 100 9.92 3.94 -11.69
CA SER A 100 9.61 3.25 -10.44
C SER A 100 9.14 4.21 -9.36
N LEU A 101 8.20 3.72 -8.55
CA LEU A 101 7.79 4.30 -7.28
C LEU A 101 8.55 3.61 -6.17
N TYR A 102 8.93 4.37 -5.15
CA TYR A 102 9.62 3.90 -3.96
C TYR A 102 8.85 4.35 -2.74
N VAL A 103 8.73 3.46 -1.76
CA VAL A 103 8.13 3.76 -0.46
C VAL A 103 9.06 3.28 0.65
N TYR A 104 9.05 4.01 1.74
CA TYR A 104 9.80 3.73 2.95
C TYR A 104 8.86 3.74 4.14
N TYR A 105 9.08 2.80 5.05
CA TYR A 105 8.40 2.65 6.33
C TYR A 105 9.44 2.65 7.43
N ARG A 106 9.12 3.30 8.54
CA ARG A 106 9.76 3.07 9.84
C ARG A 106 8.69 2.88 10.89
N VAL A 107 8.83 1.81 11.66
CA VAL A 107 8.01 1.52 12.84
C VAL A 107 8.73 1.94 14.11
N VAL A 108 8.01 1.96 15.23
CA VAL A 108 8.56 2.26 16.57
C VAL A 108 9.82 1.46 16.89
N ASP A 109 10.66 2.03 17.76
CA ASP A 109 11.84 1.34 18.26
C ASP A 109 11.45 0.04 18.98
N GLY A 110 11.99 -1.08 18.50
CA GLY A 110 11.67 -2.43 18.99
C GLY A 110 10.62 -3.17 18.14
N GLY A 111 9.94 -2.47 17.25
CA GLY A 111 9.15 -3.06 16.16
C GLY A 111 10.02 -3.71 15.09
N VAL A 112 9.49 -4.73 14.41
CA VAL A 112 10.19 -5.42 13.31
C VAL A 112 9.21 -5.68 12.16
N ILE A 113 9.40 -4.98 11.05
CA ILE A 113 8.56 -5.10 9.85
C ILE A 113 8.75 -6.48 9.22
N GLY A 114 7.65 -7.17 8.92
CA GLY A 114 7.65 -8.54 8.39
C GLY A 114 7.88 -9.63 9.43
N LYS A 115 7.80 -9.30 10.73
CA LYS A 115 7.93 -10.28 11.81
C LYS A 115 6.66 -11.13 11.91
N THR A 116 6.83 -12.43 11.72
CA THR A 116 5.78 -13.44 11.83
C THR A 116 6.25 -14.58 12.72
N SER A 117 5.31 -15.23 13.41
CA SER A 117 5.60 -16.50 14.09
C SER A 117 5.87 -17.60 13.09
N VAL A 118 6.59 -18.64 13.54
CA VAL A 118 6.86 -19.85 12.74
C VAL A 118 6.05 -21.01 13.29
N GLY A 119 5.33 -21.71 12.43
CA GLY A 119 4.42 -22.77 12.80
C GLY A 119 4.11 -23.77 11.68
N SER A 120 3.47 -24.87 12.06
CA SER A 120 3.05 -25.93 11.12
C SER A 120 1.62 -25.76 10.60
N ASN A 121 0.80 -24.97 11.29
CA ASN A 121 -0.58 -24.65 10.92
C ASN A 121 -0.72 -23.15 10.68
N GLU A 122 -1.71 -22.71 9.93
CA GLU A 122 -2.03 -21.28 9.82
C GLU A 122 -2.46 -20.70 11.18
N PHE A 123 -2.26 -19.39 11.37
CA PHE A 123 -2.61 -18.68 12.60
C PHE A 123 -4.06 -18.91 13.05
N ASP A 124 -4.21 -19.40 14.28
CA ASP A 124 -5.49 -19.42 15.01
C ASP A 124 -5.38 -18.50 16.23
N LYS A 125 -6.26 -17.49 16.30
CA LYS A 125 -6.34 -16.56 17.45
C LYS A 125 -6.66 -17.27 18.76
N ASN A 126 -7.25 -18.45 18.69
CA ASN A 126 -7.58 -19.28 19.84
C ASN A 126 -6.46 -20.25 20.24
N ASP A 127 -5.35 -20.36 19.49
CA ASP A 127 -4.22 -21.21 19.87
C ASP A 127 -3.27 -20.47 20.83
N PRO A 128 -3.31 -20.71 22.15
CA PRO A 128 -2.47 -19.98 23.11
C PRO A 128 -0.96 -20.21 22.93
N SER A 129 -0.54 -21.22 22.16
CA SER A 129 0.87 -21.64 22.07
C SER A 129 1.73 -20.84 21.08
N GLN A 130 1.13 -19.98 20.26
CA GLN A 130 1.80 -19.31 19.13
C GLN A 130 2.50 -20.30 18.17
N SER A 131 2.01 -21.55 18.11
CA SER A 131 2.59 -22.61 17.28
C SER A 131 2.16 -22.55 15.81
N SER A 132 1.35 -21.56 15.48
CA SER A 132 0.87 -21.31 14.12
C SER A 132 1.73 -20.29 13.38
N ALA A 133 1.78 -20.43 12.06
CA ALA A 133 2.43 -19.54 11.12
C ALA A 133 1.63 -18.23 10.96
N GLY A 134 2.29 -17.12 11.26
CA GLY A 134 1.72 -15.77 11.11
C GLY A 134 1.93 -15.18 9.73
N ARG A 135 1.22 -14.07 9.47
CA ARG A 135 1.26 -13.27 8.25
C ARG A 135 1.53 -11.80 8.57
N PHE A 136 2.21 -11.13 7.65
CA PHE A 136 2.49 -9.70 7.75
C PHE A 136 2.46 -9.10 6.35
N TYR A 137 1.79 -7.97 6.17
CA TYR A 137 1.63 -7.30 4.89
C TYR A 137 2.21 -5.89 4.99
N VAL A 138 2.99 -5.51 3.97
CA VAL A 138 3.53 -4.17 3.78
C VAL A 138 2.85 -3.60 2.55
N ILE A 139 1.99 -2.61 2.72
CA ILE A 139 0.97 -2.23 1.72
C ILE A 139 1.08 -0.76 1.39
N ALA A 140 1.23 -0.42 0.11
CA ALA A 140 1.01 0.92 -0.38
C ALA A 140 -0.28 0.97 -1.18
N ALA A 141 -1.30 1.64 -0.61
CA ALA A 141 -2.59 1.87 -1.26
C ALA A 141 -2.54 3.18 -2.05
N VAL A 142 -2.97 3.17 -3.31
CA VAL A 142 -2.85 4.29 -4.24
C VAL A 142 -4.18 4.59 -4.91
N ASN A 143 -4.62 5.85 -4.77
CA ASN A 143 -5.60 6.48 -5.64
C ASN A 143 -4.83 7.14 -6.79
N ILE A 144 -4.85 6.49 -7.96
CA ILE A 144 -3.95 6.77 -9.08
C ILE A 144 -4.41 7.99 -9.87
N ASP A 145 -5.72 8.20 -10.01
CA ASP A 145 -6.29 9.27 -10.81
C ASP A 145 -6.85 10.45 -10.00
N ASN A 146 -6.76 10.38 -8.67
CA ASN A 146 -7.37 11.30 -7.70
C ASN A 146 -8.88 11.45 -7.90
N ASN A 147 -9.55 10.39 -8.31
CA ASN A 147 -10.99 10.35 -8.46
C ASN A 147 -11.63 9.53 -7.33
N ASP A 148 -12.26 10.23 -6.40
CA ASP A 148 -12.97 9.62 -5.25
C ASP A 148 -14.12 8.67 -5.66
N THR A 149 -14.45 8.56 -6.95
CA THR A 149 -15.51 7.67 -7.47
C THR A 149 -15.00 6.36 -8.07
N THR A 150 -13.71 6.23 -8.38
CA THR A 150 -13.08 4.98 -8.81
C THR A 150 -12.48 4.25 -7.62
N GLY A 151 -12.03 3.01 -7.81
CA GLY A 151 -11.42 2.26 -6.72
C GLY A 151 -12.40 2.01 -5.56
N CYS A 152 -11.82 1.78 -4.39
CA CYS A 152 -12.56 1.56 -3.16
C CYS A 152 -12.22 2.60 -2.08
N TRP A 153 -12.97 2.58 -0.98
CA TRP A 153 -12.57 3.32 0.21
C TRP A 153 -11.56 2.51 1.02
N LEU A 154 -10.57 3.18 1.63
CA LEU A 154 -9.59 2.57 2.52
C LEU A 154 -10.25 1.76 3.65
N HIS A 155 -11.34 2.26 4.26
CA HIS A 155 -12.00 1.52 5.34
C HIS A 155 -12.64 0.23 4.85
N SER A 156 -12.88 0.04 3.55
CA SER A 156 -13.41 -1.23 3.05
C SER A 156 -12.38 -2.37 3.20
N GLY A 157 -11.09 -2.05 3.29
CA GLY A 157 -10.01 -2.94 3.73
C GLY A 157 -9.69 -2.82 5.23
N SER A 158 -10.55 -2.16 6.01
CA SER A 158 -10.33 -1.83 7.42
C SER A 158 -9.12 -0.91 7.65
N TYR A 159 -8.83 0.02 6.73
CA TYR A 159 -7.76 1.01 6.87
C TYR A 159 -8.30 2.36 7.31
N HIS A 160 -7.80 2.84 8.45
CA HIS A 160 -8.11 4.16 9.02
C HIS A 160 -6.81 4.95 9.30
N PRO A 161 -6.78 6.27 9.03
CA PRO A 161 -7.90 7.14 8.70
C PRO A 161 -8.37 6.90 7.25
N THR A 162 -9.69 6.86 7.08
CA THR A 162 -10.25 6.44 5.80
C THR A 162 -10.24 7.56 4.75
N ALA A 163 -10.08 7.17 3.48
CA ALA A 163 -10.11 8.02 2.30
C ALA A 163 -10.72 7.23 1.10
N PRO A 164 -11.41 7.89 0.14
CA PRO A 164 -11.98 7.27 -1.06
C PRO A 164 -10.99 7.18 -2.22
N GLY A 165 -11.36 6.43 -3.25
CA GLY A 165 -10.70 6.51 -4.57
C GLY A 165 -9.53 5.54 -4.78
N PHE A 166 -9.29 4.60 -3.88
CA PHE A 166 -8.06 3.78 -3.93
C PHE A 166 -8.21 2.66 -4.96
N ASP A 167 -7.56 2.87 -6.11
CA ASP A 167 -7.63 2.01 -7.29
C ASP A 167 -6.70 0.81 -7.21
N ALA A 168 -5.59 0.93 -6.47
CA ALA A 168 -4.54 -0.08 -6.47
C ALA A 168 -3.88 -0.26 -5.10
N ASN A 169 -3.42 -1.47 -4.84
CA ASN A 169 -2.37 -1.73 -3.85
C ASN A 169 -1.16 -2.32 -4.55
N PHE A 170 0.02 -2.12 -3.97
CA PHE A 170 1.13 -3.03 -4.16
C PHE A 170 1.71 -3.43 -2.82
N GLU A 171 2.03 -4.71 -2.70
CA GLU A 171 2.24 -5.34 -1.40
C GLU A 171 3.46 -6.25 -1.39
N VAL A 172 4.09 -6.35 -0.23
CA VAL A 172 5.01 -7.45 0.12
C VAL A 172 4.43 -8.18 1.31
N GLU A 173 4.25 -9.49 1.18
CA GLU A 173 3.77 -10.36 2.23
C GLU A 173 4.91 -11.21 2.81
N PHE A 174 4.91 -11.37 4.14
CA PHE A 174 5.68 -12.35 4.86
C PHE A 174 4.75 -13.39 5.48
N PHE A 175 5.15 -14.65 5.41
CA PHE A 175 4.45 -15.78 6.01
C PHE A 175 5.45 -16.73 6.66
N ASN A 176 5.09 -17.23 7.85
CA ASN A 176 5.83 -18.29 8.53
C ASN A 176 7.33 -18.01 8.73
N GLY A 177 7.68 -16.78 9.14
CA GLY A 177 9.04 -16.32 9.35
C GLY A 177 9.84 -15.98 8.10
N SER A 178 9.22 -16.01 6.92
CA SER A 178 9.89 -15.81 5.63
C SER A 178 9.08 -14.94 4.68
N TYR A 179 9.71 -14.46 3.63
CA TYR A 179 9.02 -13.82 2.52
C TYR A 179 8.01 -14.78 1.87
N ASN A 180 6.83 -14.28 1.50
CA ASN A 180 5.76 -15.04 0.86
C ASN A 180 5.48 -14.58 -0.57
N GLN A 181 5.21 -13.31 -0.81
CA GLN A 181 4.91 -12.83 -2.16
C GLN A 181 5.08 -11.33 -2.29
N ASP A 182 5.17 -10.89 -3.54
CA ASP A 182 4.93 -9.50 -3.90
C ASP A 182 3.88 -9.38 -5.01
N SER A 183 2.83 -8.60 -4.75
CA SER A 183 1.65 -8.56 -5.59
C SER A 183 1.18 -7.13 -5.86
N PHE A 184 0.48 -7.00 -6.98
CA PHE A 184 -0.28 -5.82 -7.36
C PHE A 184 -1.77 -6.14 -7.27
N PHE A 185 -2.55 -5.13 -6.90
CA PHE A 185 -4.00 -5.21 -6.79
C PHE A 185 -4.62 -4.19 -7.74
N ASP A 186 -5.65 -4.62 -8.47
CA ASP A 186 -6.54 -3.75 -9.24
C ASP A 186 -7.93 -3.79 -8.59
N HIS A 187 -8.30 -2.71 -7.90
CA HIS A 187 -9.59 -2.55 -7.20
C HIS A 187 -10.63 -2.02 -8.18
N ALA A 188 -11.11 -2.89 -9.07
CA ALA A 188 -12.00 -2.52 -10.17
C ALA A 188 -13.17 -3.50 -10.37
N ALA A 189 -13.70 -4.09 -9.29
CA ALA A 189 -14.91 -4.91 -9.34
C ALA A 189 -15.79 -4.81 -8.08
N ASN A 190 -17.07 -5.14 -8.22
CA ASN A 190 -18.07 -5.15 -7.14
C ASN A 190 -18.73 -6.52 -6.95
N ASN A 191 -18.39 -7.50 -7.80
CA ASN A 191 -18.96 -8.85 -7.76
C ASN A 191 -18.10 -9.86 -8.54
N ASN A 192 -18.47 -11.15 -8.40
CA ASN A 192 -17.81 -12.26 -9.06
C ASN A 192 -17.91 -12.26 -10.60
N THR A 193 -18.85 -11.54 -11.21
CA THR A 193 -18.90 -11.40 -12.67
C THR A 193 -17.88 -10.37 -13.13
N GLU A 194 -17.82 -9.23 -12.43
CA GLU A 194 -16.88 -8.15 -12.70
C GLU A 194 -15.43 -8.58 -12.46
N ILE A 195 -15.13 -9.40 -11.44
CA ILE A 195 -13.76 -9.89 -11.24
C ILE A 195 -13.23 -10.72 -12.42
N ASN A 196 -14.10 -11.50 -13.07
CA ASN A 196 -13.72 -12.27 -14.25
C ASN A 196 -13.48 -11.36 -15.45
N TYR A 197 -14.28 -10.29 -15.60
CA TYR A 197 -14.03 -9.25 -16.59
C TYR A 197 -12.70 -8.56 -16.34
N LEU A 198 -12.45 -8.13 -15.09
CA LEU A 198 -11.21 -7.49 -14.66
C LEU A 198 -9.98 -8.34 -14.98
N LYS A 199 -9.93 -9.59 -14.51
CA LYS A 199 -8.81 -10.51 -14.80
C LYS A 199 -8.60 -10.69 -16.30
N ASN A 200 -9.67 -10.72 -17.11
CA ASN A 200 -9.55 -10.80 -18.56
C ASN A 200 -8.99 -9.53 -19.20
N GLU A 201 -9.25 -8.35 -18.63
CA GLU A 201 -8.63 -7.11 -19.07
C GLU A 201 -7.18 -7.00 -18.60
N ASN A 202 -6.84 -7.40 -17.37
CA ASN A 202 -5.44 -7.44 -16.92
C ASN A 202 -4.58 -8.38 -17.81
N LYS A 203 -5.11 -9.53 -18.25
CA LYS A 203 -4.43 -10.42 -19.24
C LYS A 203 -4.14 -9.73 -20.58
N LYS A 204 -4.89 -8.68 -20.93
CA LYS A 204 -4.70 -7.86 -22.13
C LYS A 204 -3.78 -6.65 -21.85
N ASN A 205 -3.09 -6.63 -20.71
CA ASN A 205 -2.27 -5.51 -20.24
C ASN A 205 -3.10 -4.23 -19.95
N HIS A 206 -4.33 -4.40 -19.47
CA HIS A 206 -5.18 -3.28 -19.09
C HIS A 206 -5.38 -3.22 -17.57
N PHE A 207 -5.26 -2.03 -16.99
CA PHE A 207 -5.67 -1.66 -15.65
C PHE A 207 -6.97 -0.87 -15.73
N LEU A 208 -7.91 -1.15 -14.85
CA LEU A 208 -9.22 -0.51 -14.86
C LEU A 208 -9.29 0.53 -13.74
N LEU A 209 -9.79 1.73 -14.08
CA LEU A 209 -10.07 2.78 -13.09
C LEU A 209 -11.59 2.97 -13.05
N ILE A 210 -12.28 2.10 -12.32
CA ILE A 210 -13.74 2.09 -12.18
C ILE A 210 -14.13 1.88 -10.71
N PRO A 211 -15.37 2.22 -10.30
CA PRO A 211 -15.80 2.02 -8.93
C PRO A 211 -15.72 0.55 -8.50
N SER A 212 -15.29 0.29 -7.27
CA SER A 212 -15.18 -1.05 -6.72
C SER A 212 -15.52 -1.14 -5.24
N THR A 213 -15.52 -2.38 -4.76
CA THR A 213 -15.52 -2.71 -3.34
C THR A 213 -14.28 -3.53 -3.04
N TYR A 214 -13.77 -3.41 -1.82
CA TYR A 214 -12.51 -4.07 -1.43
C TYR A 214 -12.53 -5.60 -1.55
N HIS A 215 -13.70 -6.26 -1.55
CA HIS A 215 -13.74 -7.73 -1.63
C HIS A 215 -13.53 -8.30 -3.03
N PHE A 216 -13.56 -7.47 -4.08
CA PHE A 216 -13.44 -7.93 -5.46
C PHE A 216 -12.33 -7.16 -6.18
N PHE A 217 -11.08 -7.56 -5.91
CA PHE A 217 -9.89 -7.11 -6.63
C PHE A 217 -9.24 -8.27 -7.38
N SER A 218 -8.51 -7.95 -8.46
CA SER A 218 -7.55 -8.89 -9.00
C SER A 218 -6.22 -8.70 -8.27
N GLU A 219 -5.70 -9.78 -7.71
CA GLU A 219 -4.34 -9.83 -7.17
C GLU A 219 -3.46 -10.57 -8.17
N TYR A 220 -2.31 -9.99 -8.53
CA TYR A 220 -1.38 -10.61 -9.45
C TYR A 220 0.09 -10.32 -9.16
N ILE A 221 0.92 -11.33 -9.43
CA ILE A 221 2.38 -11.22 -9.48
C ILE A 221 2.77 -10.75 -10.88
N TYR A 222 3.71 -9.81 -10.98
CA TYR A 222 4.22 -9.29 -12.25
C TYR A 222 5.69 -9.70 -12.43
N TRP A 223 6.05 -10.18 -13.62
CA TRP A 223 7.44 -10.43 -14.03
C TRP A 223 7.79 -9.69 -15.31
N LYS A 224 9.00 -9.11 -15.40
CA LYS A 224 9.52 -8.50 -16.65
C LYS A 224 10.03 -9.51 -17.68
N ASN A 225 10.24 -10.74 -17.25
CA ASN A 225 10.75 -11.85 -18.04
C ASN A 225 9.89 -13.08 -17.79
N LYS A 226 10.03 -14.10 -18.64
CA LYS A 226 9.34 -15.36 -18.44
C LYS A 226 9.73 -15.97 -17.09
N PRO A 227 8.76 -16.21 -16.17
CA PRO A 227 9.04 -16.86 -14.91
C PRO A 227 9.38 -18.34 -15.12
N THR A 228 10.13 -18.90 -14.19
CA THR A 228 10.44 -20.32 -14.09
C THR A 228 9.21 -21.12 -13.65
N GLU A 229 9.24 -22.43 -13.89
CA GLU A 229 8.16 -23.33 -13.45
C GLU A 229 7.92 -23.24 -11.94
N ASN A 230 9.00 -23.15 -11.15
CA ASN A 230 8.93 -23.02 -9.70
C ASN A 230 8.23 -21.74 -9.25
N GLU A 231 8.53 -20.60 -9.89
CA GLU A 231 7.88 -19.31 -9.60
C GLU A 231 6.39 -19.31 -9.94
N THR A 232 5.96 -20.20 -10.84
CA THR A 232 4.56 -20.27 -11.30
C THR A 232 3.73 -21.36 -10.63
N LYS A 233 4.31 -22.12 -9.69
CA LYS A 233 3.67 -23.31 -9.12
C LYS A 233 2.33 -23.02 -8.43
N GLY A 234 2.17 -21.83 -7.87
CA GLY A 234 0.93 -21.39 -7.23
C GLY A 234 0.02 -20.52 -8.11
N CYS A 235 0.35 -20.35 -9.40
CA CYS A 235 -0.51 -19.62 -10.34
C CYS A 235 -1.75 -20.45 -10.65
N LEU A 236 -2.92 -19.96 -10.25
CA LEU A 236 -4.19 -20.68 -10.38
C LEU A 236 -4.47 -21.14 -11.82
N ASP A 237 -4.14 -20.29 -12.79
CA ASP A 237 -4.38 -20.54 -14.22
C ASP A 237 -3.09 -20.45 -15.06
N GLY A 238 -1.92 -20.53 -14.42
CA GLY A 238 -0.61 -20.32 -15.05
C GLY A 238 -0.24 -18.85 -15.33
N PRO A 239 1.00 -18.59 -15.78
CA PRO A 239 1.43 -17.24 -16.13
C PRO A 239 0.87 -16.82 -17.49
N TYR A 240 0.44 -15.57 -17.61
CA TYR A 240 -0.06 -14.95 -18.82
C TYR A 240 0.96 -13.98 -19.38
N GLN A 241 1.44 -14.24 -20.59
CA GLN A 241 2.30 -13.29 -21.31
C GLN A 241 1.48 -12.06 -21.70
N LEU A 242 1.99 -10.87 -21.37
CA LEU A 242 1.33 -9.63 -21.71
C LEU A 242 1.50 -9.31 -23.21
N PRO A 243 0.51 -8.66 -23.85
CA PRO A 243 0.66 -8.13 -25.20
C PRO A 243 1.59 -6.90 -25.23
N ARG A 244 1.72 -6.29 -26.41
CA ARG A 244 2.48 -5.05 -26.58
C ARG A 244 1.99 -3.95 -25.61
N PRO A 245 2.89 -3.05 -25.17
CA PRO A 245 4.32 -3.02 -25.48
C PRO A 245 5.17 -4.00 -24.64
N TYR A 246 4.60 -4.68 -23.65
CA TYR A 246 5.32 -5.48 -22.66
C TYR A 246 5.37 -6.98 -23.01
N ILE A 247 5.73 -7.30 -24.26
CA ILE A 247 5.69 -8.70 -24.76
C ILE A 247 6.63 -9.68 -24.04
N ASN A 248 7.58 -9.20 -23.23
CA ASN A 248 8.46 -10.06 -22.45
C ASN A 248 7.96 -10.26 -21.01
N SER A 249 6.93 -9.51 -20.63
CA SER A 249 6.41 -9.47 -19.27
C SER A 249 5.23 -10.43 -19.11
N TYR A 250 5.03 -10.88 -17.87
CA TYR A 250 4.06 -11.90 -17.51
C TYR A 250 3.32 -11.48 -16.24
N ILE A 251 2.05 -11.88 -16.14
CA ILE A 251 1.29 -11.80 -14.89
C ILE A 251 0.81 -13.18 -14.46
N CYS A 252 0.61 -13.36 -13.16
CA CYS A 252 0.01 -14.55 -12.57
C CYS A 252 -0.97 -14.13 -11.51
N PHE A 253 -2.24 -14.52 -11.65
CA PHE A 253 -3.22 -14.26 -10.61
C PHE A 253 -3.00 -15.19 -9.42
N THR A 254 -2.96 -14.59 -8.24
CA THR A 254 -2.94 -15.29 -6.96
C THR A 254 -4.33 -15.18 -6.31
N GLN A 255 -4.43 -15.75 -5.12
CA GLN A 255 -5.54 -15.57 -4.21
C GLN A 255 -4.98 -15.04 -2.91
N ASP A 256 -5.80 -14.33 -2.14
CA ASP A 256 -5.44 -13.94 -0.79
C ASP A 256 -4.92 -15.16 0.00
N LYS A 257 -3.86 -14.94 0.76
CA LYS A 257 -3.18 -15.94 1.59
C LYS A 257 -2.57 -17.10 0.79
N ALA A 258 -2.27 -16.91 -0.49
CA ALA A 258 -1.63 -17.94 -1.32
C ALA A 258 -0.32 -18.47 -0.69
N PRO A 259 -0.05 -19.79 -0.81
CA PRO A 259 1.20 -20.37 -0.31
C PRO A 259 2.34 -20.06 -1.29
N GLY A 260 3.20 -19.10 -0.94
CA GLY A 260 4.38 -18.72 -1.71
C GLY A 260 5.58 -19.68 -1.55
N PRO A 261 6.81 -19.25 -1.94
CA PRO A 261 7.16 -17.89 -2.31
C PRO A 261 6.84 -17.53 -3.78
N PHE A 262 6.29 -16.34 -4.03
CA PHE A 262 6.11 -15.77 -5.38
C PHE A 262 6.95 -14.51 -5.59
N HIS A 263 8.13 -14.66 -6.20
CA HIS A 263 9.07 -13.56 -6.43
C HIS A 263 8.78 -12.80 -7.73
N GLY A 264 8.01 -11.72 -7.65
CA GLY A 264 7.74 -10.80 -8.76
C GLY A 264 8.83 -9.73 -8.93
N VAL A 265 8.42 -8.57 -9.43
CA VAL A 265 9.32 -7.44 -9.74
C VAL A 265 9.47 -6.45 -8.61
N ILE A 266 8.66 -6.53 -7.56
CA ILE A 266 8.78 -5.64 -6.42
C ILE A 266 10.01 -6.09 -5.62
N SER A 267 10.90 -5.15 -5.36
CA SER A 267 12.08 -5.40 -4.54
C SER A 267 11.92 -4.67 -3.22
N TYR A 268 12.33 -5.30 -2.11
CA TYR A 268 12.36 -4.66 -0.80
C TYR A 268 13.67 -4.99 -0.06
N SER A 269 13.99 -4.18 0.94
CA SER A 269 15.04 -4.48 1.91
C SER A 269 14.67 -3.91 3.28
N ARG A 270 15.26 -4.47 4.34
CA ARG A 270 15.03 -4.08 5.73
C ARG A 270 16.33 -3.62 6.38
N SER A 271 16.23 -2.70 7.34
CA SER A 271 17.39 -2.34 8.17
C SER A 271 17.89 -3.55 8.96
N ALA A 272 19.13 -3.47 9.44
CA ALA A 272 19.70 -4.52 10.29
C ALA A 272 18.89 -4.78 11.58
N LYS A 273 18.16 -3.77 12.08
CA LYS A 273 17.24 -3.90 13.22
C LYS A 273 15.85 -4.38 12.80
N GLY A 274 15.50 -4.24 11.52
CA GLY A 274 14.21 -4.61 10.94
C GLY A 274 13.09 -3.59 11.19
N ASN A 275 13.36 -2.46 11.84
CA ASN A 275 12.37 -1.41 12.11
C ASN A 275 12.20 -0.43 10.93
N GLU A 276 12.99 -0.55 9.88
CA GLU A 276 12.84 0.22 8.64
C GLU A 276 12.75 -0.73 7.45
N LEU A 277 11.93 -0.39 6.47
CA LEU A 277 11.77 -1.13 5.22
C LEU A 277 11.63 -0.16 4.06
N GLU A 278 12.36 -0.44 2.98
CA GLU A 278 12.20 0.22 1.70
C GLU A 278 11.68 -0.76 0.66
N MET A 279 10.84 -0.27 -0.23
CA MET A 279 10.21 -1.06 -1.28
C MET A 279 10.20 -0.25 -2.58
N ARG A 280 10.46 -0.92 -3.70
CA ARG A 280 10.43 -0.35 -5.05
C ARG A 280 9.49 -1.16 -5.92
N THR A 281 8.63 -0.46 -6.65
CA THR A 281 7.75 -1.04 -7.65
C THR A 281 7.91 -0.33 -9.00
N PRO A 282 8.07 -1.06 -10.13
CA PRO A 282 8.08 -0.43 -11.45
C PRO A 282 6.67 0.03 -11.84
N PHE A 283 6.56 1.21 -12.47
CA PHE A 283 5.30 1.73 -13.01
C PHE A 283 4.60 0.75 -13.96
N GLU A 284 5.39 -0.05 -14.67
CA GLU A 284 4.93 -1.10 -15.59
C GLU A 284 3.99 -2.13 -14.93
N GLY A 285 4.16 -2.37 -13.62
CA GLY A 285 3.31 -3.32 -12.87
C GLY A 285 1.86 -2.87 -12.74
N PHE A 286 1.58 -1.58 -12.90
CA PHE A 286 0.24 -1.00 -12.94
C PHE A 286 -0.40 -1.10 -14.34
N LEU A 287 0.22 -1.83 -15.28
CA LEU A 287 -0.28 -2.08 -16.64
C LEU A 287 -0.61 -0.79 -17.41
N LEU A 288 -1.42 -0.88 -18.47
CA LEU A 288 -1.91 0.29 -19.22
C LEU A 288 -3.33 0.64 -18.82
N ASN A 289 -3.63 1.92 -18.66
CA ASN A 289 -5.00 2.36 -18.44
C ASN A 289 -5.89 1.92 -19.61
N LYS A 290 -6.97 1.20 -19.29
CA LYS A 290 -7.86 0.55 -20.25
C LYS A 290 -8.46 1.49 -21.31
N ASP A 291 -8.74 2.73 -20.92
CA ASP A 291 -9.47 3.69 -21.75
C ASP A 291 -8.55 4.54 -22.62
N THR A 292 -7.35 4.81 -22.12
CA THR A 292 -6.38 5.68 -22.81
C THR A 292 -5.28 4.90 -23.55
N GLY A 293 -5.02 3.65 -23.17
CA GLY A 293 -3.91 2.84 -23.67
C GLY A 293 -2.53 3.35 -23.26
N ARG A 294 -2.45 4.32 -22.34
CA ARG A 294 -1.20 4.86 -21.78
C ARG A 294 -0.83 4.13 -20.49
N PRO A 295 0.43 4.21 -20.01
CA PRO A 295 0.78 3.70 -18.68
C PRO A 295 -0.17 4.25 -17.62
N THR A 296 -0.68 3.38 -16.75
CA THR A 296 -1.63 3.77 -15.69
C THR A 296 -0.96 4.70 -14.67
N LEU A 297 0.28 4.38 -14.29
CA LEU A 297 1.14 5.23 -13.49
C LEU A 297 2.30 5.75 -14.34
N GLN A 298 2.55 7.06 -14.32
CA GLN A 298 3.62 7.69 -15.09
C GLN A 298 3.99 9.06 -14.51
N LEU A 299 5.16 9.57 -14.91
CA LEU A 299 5.57 10.91 -14.56
C LEU A 299 4.59 11.98 -15.10
N GLY A 300 4.52 13.10 -14.39
CA GLY A 300 3.58 14.20 -14.57
C GLY A 300 2.26 14.02 -13.82
N MET A 301 2.03 12.86 -13.17
CA MET A 301 0.83 12.61 -12.38
C MET A 301 1.03 13.05 -10.92
N THR A 302 -0.07 13.47 -10.30
CA THR A 302 -0.21 13.51 -8.85
C THR A 302 -1.07 12.32 -8.47
N ILE A 303 -0.68 11.58 -7.45
CA ILE A 303 -1.43 10.47 -6.85
C ILE A 303 -1.73 10.80 -5.39
N ASN A 304 -2.75 10.16 -4.82
CA ASN A 304 -2.92 10.09 -3.38
C ASN A 304 -2.49 8.70 -2.91
N ILE A 305 -1.73 8.63 -1.84
CA ILE A 305 -1.11 7.39 -1.39
C ILE A 305 -1.15 7.31 0.15
N SER A 306 -1.51 6.15 0.66
CA SER A 306 -1.45 5.76 2.07
C SER A 306 -0.56 4.54 2.21
N LEU A 307 0.20 4.50 3.30
CA LEU A 307 1.08 3.40 3.63
C LEU A 307 0.50 2.65 4.83
N THR A 308 0.36 1.34 4.72
CA THR A 308 -0.32 0.48 5.69
C THR A 308 0.56 -0.72 6.02
N LEU A 309 0.58 -1.10 7.30
CA LEU A 309 1.16 -2.34 7.77
C LEU A 309 0.07 -3.17 8.45
N GLU A 310 -0.05 -4.43 8.07
CA GLU A 310 -0.94 -5.38 8.74
C GLU A 310 -0.16 -6.57 9.28
N ALA A 311 -0.56 -7.08 10.44
CA ALA A 311 0.02 -8.27 11.02
C ALA A 311 -1.04 -9.13 11.70
N SER A 312 -0.84 -10.44 11.58
CA SER A 312 -1.53 -11.42 12.40
C SER A 312 -1.24 -11.22 13.89
N ALA A 313 -2.05 -11.87 14.71
CA ALA A 313 -2.23 -11.45 16.08
C ALA A 313 -1.11 -11.82 17.06
N GLU A 314 -0.04 -12.50 16.64
CA GLU A 314 0.93 -13.13 17.55
C GLU A 314 1.67 -12.17 18.47
N TYR A 315 1.79 -10.92 18.02
CA TYR A 315 2.52 -9.86 18.72
C TYR A 315 1.64 -8.67 19.08
N SER A 316 0.32 -8.85 18.98
CA SER A 316 -0.68 -7.81 19.26
C SER A 316 -1.24 -7.89 20.67
N ILE A 317 -1.74 -6.76 21.17
CA ILE A 317 -2.43 -6.62 22.46
C ILE A 317 -3.73 -5.81 22.23
N PRO A 318 -4.92 -6.40 22.43
CA PRO A 318 -5.17 -7.82 22.66
C PRO A 318 -4.79 -8.65 21.44
N ARG A 319 -4.81 -9.99 21.57
CA ARG A 319 -4.39 -10.93 20.54
C ARG A 319 -5.38 -11.03 19.37
N GLU A 320 -5.52 -9.96 18.60
CA GLU A 320 -6.31 -9.86 17.36
C GLU A 320 -5.43 -9.37 16.20
N TRP A 321 -5.90 -9.48 14.95
CA TRP A 321 -5.15 -8.90 13.84
C TRP A 321 -5.04 -7.38 14.03
N ALA A 322 -3.87 -6.84 13.72
CA ALA A 322 -3.54 -5.45 13.94
C ALA A 322 -3.16 -4.80 12.62
N THR A 323 -3.65 -3.60 12.40
CA THR A 323 -3.25 -2.73 11.30
C THR A 323 -2.90 -1.35 11.84
N ASP A 324 -2.02 -0.69 11.11
CA ASP A 324 -1.75 0.72 11.25
C ASP A 324 -1.62 1.31 9.83
N THR A 325 -2.28 2.44 9.59
CA THR A 325 -2.34 3.09 8.29
C THR A 325 -2.04 4.56 8.43
N ALA A 326 -0.92 4.98 7.86
CA ALA A 326 -0.53 6.37 7.84
C ALA A 326 -1.50 7.20 7.00
N ALA A 327 -1.66 8.46 7.40
CA ALA A 327 -2.52 9.42 6.72
C ALA A 327 -2.22 9.54 5.20
N THR A 328 -3.28 9.62 4.40
CA THR A 328 -3.15 9.79 2.95
C THR A 328 -2.52 11.13 2.60
N ILE A 329 -1.50 11.09 1.73
CA ILE A 329 -0.84 12.29 1.22
C ILE A 329 -0.92 12.39 -0.31
N PRO A 330 -1.02 13.61 -0.86
CA PRO A 330 -0.81 13.84 -2.28
C PRO A 330 0.69 13.77 -2.58
N TYR A 331 1.05 13.09 -3.67
CA TYR A 331 2.44 12.95 -4.12
C TYR A 331 2.54 13.14 -5.62
N THR A 332 3.51 13.95 -6.08
CA THR A 332 3.67 14.27 -7.51
C THR A 332 4.87 13.57 -8.10
N LEU A 333 4.63 12.69 -9.07
CA LEU A 333 5.63 12.02 -9.89
C LEU A 333 6.23 13.02 -10.89
N SER A 334 7.06 13.96 -10.46
CA SER A 334 7.54 15.03 -11.33
C SER A 334 8.43 14.55 -12.50
N ASN A 335 8.38 15.29 -13.59
CA ASN A 335 9.35 15.13 -14.70
C ASN A 335 10.67 15.87 -14.44
N SER A 336 10.77 16.63 -13.34
CA SER A 336 11.92 17.49 -13.07
C SER A 336 13.02 16.72 -12.35
N THR A 337 14.21 16.74 -12.94
CA THR A 337 15.45 16.41 -12.24
C THR A 337 15.87 17.63 -11.42
N THR A 338 16.08 17.49 -10.12
CA THR A 338 16.82 18.50 -9.33
C THR A 338 18.24 18.68 -9.82
#